data_AF-A0A416HML1-F1
#
_entry.id   AF-A0A416HML1-F1
#
_cell.length_a   1.000
_cell.length_b   1.000
_cell.length_c   1.000
_cell.angle_alpha   90.00
_cell.angle_beta   90.00
_cell.angle_gamma   90.00
#
_symmetry.space_group_name_H-M   'P 1'
#
loop_
_entity.id
_entity.type
_entity.pdbx_description
1 polymer ?
#
loop_
_entity_poly.entity_id
_entity_poly.type
_entity_poly.pdbx_seq_one_letter_code
_entity_poly.pdbx_strand_id
1 'polypeptide(L)'
;MDRLTIPDVPIEGGMRRPVVDVMAVREEAMTIYWALKKYEDTGLTPEEIREIDRLFAEKCGCSGWIPVEKRLPEKTGDYWVAMRHLDGNITTEKMFWRPEWPHEDAWKEVVVAWQPYYCPEPFNPQNKD
;
A
#
# COMPACT_ATOMS: atom_id res chain seq x y z
N MET A 1 17.92 -16.24 19.43
CA MET A 1 18.04 -16.56 18.00
C MET A 1 17.70 -18.02 17.83
N ASP A 2 16.52 -18.31 17.31
CA ASP A 2 16.13 -19.69 16.98
C ASP A 2 16.96 -20.18 15.78
N ARG A 3 17.49 -21.40 15.87
CA ARG A 3 18.19 -22.01 14.73
C ARG A 3 17.16 -22.37 13.68
N LEU A 4 17.21 -21.71 12.52
CA LEU A 4 16.41 -22.09 11.36
C LEU A 4 16.85 -23.48 10.91
N THR A 5 16.06 -24.49 11.26
CA THR A 5 16.33 -25.88 10.94
C THR A 5 15.36 -26.27 9.83
N ILE A 6 15.86 -26.64 8.67
CA ILE A 6 15.02 -27.05 7.55
C ILE A 6 14.62 -28.52 7.79
N PRO A 7 13.32 -28.83 7.94
CA PRO A 7 12.88 -30.18 8.24
C PRO A 7 13.05 -31.10 7.02
N ASP A 8 13.31 -32.37 7.28
CA ASP A 8 13.32 -33.41 6.26
C ASP A 8 11.91 -33.59 5.66
N VAL A 9 11.85 -33.90 4.36
CA VAL A 9 10.59 -34.12 3.62
C VAL A 9 10.33 -35.61 3.40
N PRO A 10 9.10 -36.10 3.62
CA PRO A 10 8.75 -37.49 3.37
C PRO A 10 8.70 -37.80 1.88
N ILE A 11 9.22 -38.97 1.50
CA ILE A 11 9.20 -39.53 0.15
C ILE A 11 8.77 -41.00 0.19
N GLU A 12 8.37 -41.56 -0.95
CA GLU A 12 8.10 -42.99 -1.06
C GLU A 12 9.39 -43.78 -0.81
N GLY A 13 9.47 -44.43 0.36
CA GLY A 13 10.67 -45.17 0.79
C GLY A 13 11.55 -44.48 1.85
N GLY A 14 11.17 -43.32 2.40
CA GLY A 14 11.89 -42.74 3.55
C GLY A 14 11.76 -41.22 3.71
N MET A 15 12.77 -40.61 4.34
CA MET A 15 12.88 -39.16 4.52
C MET A 15 14.04 -38.63 3.68
N ARG A 16 13.84 -37.48 3.02
CA ARG A 16 14.86 -36.81 2.22
C ARG A 16 15.22 -35.47 2.84
N ARG A 17 16.53 -35.20 2.94
CA ARG A 17 17.04 -33.87 3.26
C ARG A 17 16.84 -32.92 2.07
N PRO A 18 16.24 -31.74 2.27
CA PRO A 18 16.18 -30.71 1.24
C PRO A 18 17.59 -30.25 0.89
N VAL A 19 17.90 -30.19 -0.41
CA VAL A 19 19.10 -29.53 -0.90
C VAL A 19 18.74 -28.08 -1.16
N VAL A 20 19.39 -27.17 -0.46
CA VAL A 20 19.19 -25.73 -0.63
C VAL A 20 20.18 -25.22 -1.66
N ASP A 21 19.69 -24.51 -2.67
CA ASP A 21 20.55 -23.75 -3.56
C ASP A 21 21.02 -22.48 -2.84
N VAL A 22 22.26 -22.52 -2.37
CA VAL A 22 22.88 -21.43 -1.62
C VAL A 22 23.06 -20.18 -2.50
N MET A 23 23.22 -20.34 -3.82
CA MET A 23 23.38 -19.23 -4.74
C MET A 23 22.04 -18.51 -4.97
N ALA A 24 20.97 -19.27 -5.20
CA ALA A 24 19.63 -18.69 -5.32
C ALA A 24 19.22 -17.97 -4.02
N VAL A 25 19.48 -18.57 -2.85
CA VAL A 25 19.24 -17.92 -1.55
C VAL A 25 20.04 -16.64 -1.39
N ARG A 26 21.30 -16.62 -1.83
CA ARG A 26 22.14 -15.43 -1.79
C ARG A 26 21.60 -14.33 -2.71
N GLU A 27 21.14 -14.66 -3.90
CA GLU A 27 20.57 -13.69 -4.85
C GLU A 27 19.31 -13.05 -4.27
N GLU A 28 18.38 -13.85 -3.74
CA GLU A 28 17.16 -13.36 -3.09
C GLU A 28 17.49 -12.48 -1.88
N ALA A 29 18.42 -12.93 -1.01
CA ALA A 29 18.88 -12.13 0.13
C ALA A 29 19.51 -10.80 -0.31
N MET A 30 20.19 -10.79 -1.46
CA MET A 30 20.82 -9.59 -2.00
C MET A 30 19.78 -8.56 -2.47
N THR A 31 18.62 -8.98 -2.98
CA THR A 31 17.55 -8.04 -3.35
C THR A 31 17.05 -7.26 -2.12
N ILE A 32 16.84 -7.95 -1.01
CA ILE A 32 16.45 -7.36 0.28
C ILE A 32 17.54 -6.43 0.80
N TYR A 33 18.81 -6.88 0.73
CA TYR A 33 19.95 -6.06 1.13
C TYR A 33 20.03 -4.73 0.35
N TRP A 34 19.91 -4.77 -0.99
CA TRP A 34 19.94 -3.55 -1.80
C TRP A 34 18.75 -2.63 -1.51
N ALA A 35 17.58 -3.18 -1.23
CA ALA A 35 16.42 -2.38 -0.85
C ALA A 35 16.66 -1.67 0.49
N LEU A 36 17.15 -2.38 1.51
CA LEU A 36 17.50 -1.79 2.82
C LEU A 36 18.60 -0.75 2.70
N LYS A 37 19.63 -1.02 1.90
CA LYS A 37 20.72 -0.08 1.66
C LYS A 37 20.22 1.24 1.07
N LYS A 38 19.25 1.21 0.15
CA LYS A 38 18.63 2.45 -0.38
C LYS A 38 17.96 3.28 0.71
N TYR A 39 17.36 2.64 1.72
CA TYR A 39 16.79 3.35 2.88
C TYR A 39 17.90 3.92 3.76
N GLU A 40 18.95 3.14 4.06
CA GLU A 40 20.11 3.63 4.84
C GLU A 40 20.82 4.80 4.14
N ASP A 41 20.96 4.76 2.81
CA ASP A 41 21.58 5.81 1.99
C ASP A 41 20.80 7.14 2.04
N THR A 42 19.52 7.13 2.46
CA THR A 42 18.77 8.38 2.70
C THR A 42 19.26 9.14 3.94
N GLY A 43 20.00 8.46 4.83
CA GLY A 43 20.47 9.01 6.10
C GLY A 43 19.34 9.27 7.12
N LEU A 44 18.11 8.86 6.82
CA LEU A 44 16.95 9.05 7.68
C LEU A 44 16.77 7.86 8.60
N THR A 45 16.47 8.15 9.86
CA THR A 45 16.04 7.14 10.82
C THR A 45 14.59 6.72 10.54
N PRO A 46 14.19 5.49 10.90
CA PRO A 46 12.80 5.05 10.79
C PRO A 46 11.82 5.99 11.51
N GLU A 47 12.23 6.57 12.63
CA GLU A 47 11.45 7.53 13.40
C GLU A 47 11.23 8.84 12.64
N GLU A 48 12.26 9.37 11.97
CA GLU A 48 12.15 10.56 11.12
C GLU A 48 11.25 10.31 9.91
N ILE A 49 11.33 9.14 9.29
CA ILE A 49 10.44 8.75 8.18
C ILE A 49 8.98 8.76 8.65
N ARG A 50 8.70 8.17 9.82
CA ARG A 50 7.35 8.15 10.41
C ARG A 50 6.84 9.54 10.76
N GLU A 51 7.72 10.42 11.21
CA GLU A 51 7.36 11.80 11.51
C GLU A 51 7.12 12.61 10.23
N ILE A 52 7.91 12.40 9.16
CA ILE A 52 7.65 12.96 7.83
C ILE A 52 6.28 12.50 7.31
N ASP A 53 5.96 11.21 7.43
CA ASP A 53 4.65 10.67 7.04
C ASP A 53 3.51 11.31 7.84
N ARG A 54 3.69 11.49 9.15
CA ARG A 54 2.72 12.17 10.02
C ARG A 54 2.53 13.63 9.61
N LEU A 55 3.63 14.38 9.45
CA LEU A 55 3.62 15.79 9.08
C LEU A 55 3.00 15.98 7.69
N PHE A 56 3.25 15.06 6.75
CA PHE A 56 2.63 15.07 5.43
C PHE A 56 1.13 14.80 5.53
N ALA A 57 0.71 13.82 6.32
CA ALA A 57 -0.70 13.53 6.56
C ALA A 57 -1.46 14.69 7.24
N GLU A 58 -0.82 15.37 8.19
CA GLU A 58 -1.39 16.52 8.91
C GLU A 58 -1.46 17.77 8.01
N LYS A 59 -0.39 18.07 7.27
CA LYS A 59 -0.31 19.25 6.40
C LYS A 59 -1.22 19.16 5.17
N CYS A 60 -1.33 17.98 4.57
CA CYS A 60 -2.15 17.81 3.37
C CYS A 60 -3.61 17.45 3.68
N GLY A 61 -3.97 17.08 4.93
CA GLY A 61 -5.26 16.47 5.24
C GLY A 61 -5.51 15.13 4.52
N CYS A 62 -4.54 14.69 3.71
CA CYS A 62 -4.51 13.46 2.96
C CYS A 62 -3.81 12.42 3.81
N SER A 63 -4.50 11.89 4.81
CA SER A 63 -4.07 10.66 5.50
C SER A 63 -4.28 9.43 4.61
N GLY A 64 -3.70 9.44 3.42
CA GLY A 64 -3.71 8.33 2.47
C GLY A 64 -5.09 7.77 2.11
N TRP A 65 -5.06 6.60 1.47
CA TRP A 65 -6.23 5.79 1.19
C TRP A 65 -6.86 5.27 2.50
N ILE A 66 -8.10 5.65 2.77
CA ILE A 66 -8.90 5.21 3.90
C ILE A 66 -9.71 3.98 3.47
N PRO A 67 -9.48 2.80 4.06
CA PRO A 67 -10.29 1.62 3.77
C PRO A 67 -11.76 1.87 4.13
N VAL A 68 -12.68 1.44 3.25
CA VAL A 68 -14.13 1.63 3.48
C VAL A 68 -14.63 0.94 4.74
N GLU A 69 -13.99 -0.18 5.13
CA GLU A 69 -14.28 -0.92 6.37
C GLU A 69 -14.02 -0.10 7.64
N LYS A 70 -13.08 0.85 7.57
CA LYS A 70 -12.78 1.72 8.71
C LYS A 70 -13.75 2.88 8.79
N ARG A 71 -13.99 3.55 7.67
CA ARG A 71 -14.82 4.77 7.61
C ARG A 71 -15.21 5.07 6.17
N LEU A 72 -16.44 5.56 5.96
CA LEU A 72 -16.90 6.14 4.70
C LEU A 72 -16.72 7.68 4.70
N PRO A 73 -16.68 8.35 3.54
CA PRO A 73 -16.60 9.80 3.52
C PRO A 73 -17.81 10.44 4.22
N GLU A 74 -17.56 11.42 5.09
CA GLU A 74 -18.60 12.12 5.84
C GLU A 74 -19.32 13.20 5.01
N LYS A 75 -18.62 13.75 4.01
CA LYS A 75 -19.10 14.85 3.19
C LYS A 75 -19.48 14.34 1.81
N THR A 76 -20.50 14.94 1.23
CA THR A 76 -20.82 14.79 -0.19
C THR A 76 -19.73 15.44 -1.03
N GLY A 77 -19.23 14.75 -2.07
CA GLY A 77 -18.18 15.29 -2.92
C GLY A 77 -17.53 14.28 -3.85
N ASP A 78 -16.56 14.76 -4.62
CA ASP A 78 -15.68 13.91 -5.44
C ASP A 78 -14.58 13.31 -4.58
N TYR A 79 -14.32 12.02 -4.78
CA TYR A 79 -13.26 11.26 -4.11
C TYR A 79 -12.50 10.40 -5.12
N TRP A 80 -11.24 10.14 -4.83
CA TRP A 80 -10.55 9.01 -5.45
C TRP A 80 -10.98 7.73 -4.75
N VAL A 81 -11.36 6.71 -5.51
CA VAL A 81 -11.76 5.39 -5.02
C VAL A 81 -10.87 4.32 -5.61
N ALA A 82 -10.49 3.34 -4.78
CA ALA A 82 -9.76 2.16 -5.21
C ALA A 82 -10.78 1.03 -5.40
N MET A 83 -11.00 0.60 -6.63
CA MET A 83 -12.00 -0.40 -7.00
C MET A 83 -11.33 -1.74 -7.26
N ARG A 84 -11.82 -2.79 -6.58
CA ARG A 84 -11.41 -4.18 -6.82
C ARG A 84 -12.37 -4.82 -7.81
N HIS A 85 -11.85 -5.14 -8.98
CA HIS A 85 -12.58 -5.85 -10.03
C HIS A 85 -12.70 -7.35 -9.70
N LEU A 86 -13.61 -8.04 -10.40
CA LEU A 86 -13.83 -9.49 -10.23
C LEU A 86 -12.62 -10.35 -10.63
N ASP A 87 -11.72 -9.81 -11.45
CA ASP A 87 -10.46 -10.44 -11.85
C ASP A 87 -9.35 -10.30 -10.79
N GLY A 88 -9.60 -9.56 -9.71
CA GLY A 88 -8.66 -9.31 -8.62
C GLY A 88 -7.77 -8.08 -8.81
N ASN A 89 -7.84 -7.41 -9.96
CA ASN A 89 -7.11 -6.17 -10.20
C ASN A 89 -7.73 -5.00 -9.41
N ILE A 90 -6.88 -4.02 -9.08
CA ILE A 90 -7.28 -2.80 -8.39
C ILE A 90 -7.02 -1.60 -9.30
N THR A 91 -8.06 -0.81 -9.57
CA THR A 91 -7.97 0.46 -10.30
C THR A 91 -8.26 1.63 -9.39
N THR A 92 -7.83 2.82 -9.79
CA THR A 92 -8.11 4.08 -9.10
C THR A 92 -9.00 4.92 -10.00
N GLU A 93 -10.20 5.24 -9.52
CA GLU A 93 -11.20 5.99 -10.27
C GLU A 93 -11.71 7.20 -9.48
N LYS A 94 -12.18 8.22 -10.20
CA LYS A 94 -12.84 9.37 -9.60
C LYS A 94 -14.33 9.06 -9.44
N MET A 95 -14.84 9.08 -8.21
CA MET A 95 -16.23 8.76 -7.92
C MET A 95 -16.85 9.83 -7.03
N PHE A 96 -18.11 10.14 -7.30
CA PHE A 96 -18.89 11.09 -6.52
C PHE A 96 -19.67 10.36 -5.41
N TRP A 97 -19.53 10.81 -4.18
CA TRP A 97 -20.12 10.20 -2.98
C TRP A 97 -21.21 11.09 -2.37
N ARG A 98 -22.29 10.47 -1.86
CA ARG A 98 -23.38 11.09 -1.08
C ARG A 98 -23.84 10.16 0.06
N PRO A 99 -23.90 10.62 1.32
CA PRO A 99 -24.39 9.82 2.45
C PRO A 99 -25.85 9.35 2.30
N GLU A 100 -26.68 10.13 1.60
CA GLU A 100 -28.12 9.89 1.47
C GLU A 100 -28.49 8.94 0.33
N TRP A 101 -27.50 8.38 -0.38
CA TRP A 101 -27.72 7.56 -1.56
C TRP A 101 -27.27 6.12 -1.32
N PRO A 102 -28.15 5.24 -0.79
CA PRO A 102 -27.83 3.84 -0.60
C PRO A 102 -28.03 3.13 -1.94
N HIS A 103 -27.12 3.32 -2.91
CA HIS A 103 -27.22 2.54 -4.14
C HIS A 103 -26.56 1.18 -3.97
N GLU A 104 -27.41 0.18 -3.78
CA GLU A 104 -27.14 -1.26 -3.87
C GLU A 104 -26.59 -1.69 -5.26
N ASP A 105 -26.43 -0.78 -6.22
CA ASP A 105 -26.14 -1.11 -7.64
C ASP A 105 -24.71 -0.81 -8.13
N ALA A 106 -23.82 -0.22 -7.30
CA ALA A 106 -22.49 0.20 -7.76
C ALA A 106 -21.33 -0.73 -7.36
N TRP A 107 -21.60 -1.99 -7.00
CA TRP A 107 -20.56 -2.86 -6.42
C TRP A 107 -20.54 -4.27 -7.01
N LYS A 108 -20.66 -4.40 -8.35
CA LYS A 108 -20.11 -5.58 -9.03
C LYS A 108 -18.57 -5.63 -8.93
N GLU A 109 -17.97 -4.55 -8.45
CA GLU A 109 -16.56 -4.31 -8.19
C GLU A 109 -16.47 -3.56 -6.84
N VAL A 110 -15.67 -4.04 -5.90
CA VAL A 110 -15.74 -3.58 -4.51
C VAL A 110 -14.81 -2.38 -4.32
N VAL A 111 -15.33 -1.19 -3.97
CA VAL A 111 -14.47 -0.09 -3.52
C VAL A 111 -13.83 -0.51 -2.19
N VAL A 112 -12.51 -0.66 -2.17
CA VAL A 112 -11.78 -1.11 -1.00
C VAL A 112 -11.26 0.05 -0.15
N ALA A 113 -11.00 1.21 -0.76
CA ALA A 113 -10.51 2.39 -0.09
C ALA A 113 -10.86 3.67 -0.85
N TRP A 114 -10.82 4.81 -0.16
CA TRP A 114 -11.06 6.14 -0.73
C TRP A 114 -10.08 7.19 -0.19
N GLN A 115 -9.87 8.28 -0.92
CA GLN A 115 -9.19 9.46 -0.41
C GLN A 115 -9.80 10.74 -0.99
N PRO A 116 -9.65 11.91 -0.32
CA PRO A 116 -10.12 13.18 -0.87
C PRO A 116 -9.60 13.44 -2.28
N TYR A 117 -10.48 13.85 -3.20
CA TYR A 117 -10.05 14.31 -4.50
C TYR A 117 -9.43 15.71 -4.37
N TYR A 118 -8.10 15.81 -4.40
CA TYR A 118 -7.40 17.09 -4.45
C TYR A 118 -7.29 17.57 -5.90
N CYS A 119 -7.97 18.67 -6.22
CA CYS A 119 -7.71 19.43 -7.43
C CYS A 119 -6.65 20.49 -7.09
N PRO A 120 -5.39 20.39 -7.57
CA PRO A 120 -4.43 21.47 -7.36
C PRO A 120 -5.02 22.76 -7.91
N GLU A 121 -4.85 23.85 -7.17
CA GLU A 121 -5.25 25.17 -7.66
C GLU A 121 -4.57 25.44 -9.00
N PRO A 122 -5.29 26.00 -10.00
CA PRO A 122 -4.70 26.36 -11.27
C PRO A 122 -3.46 27.21 -11.03
N PHE A 123 -2.38 26.91 -11.76
CA PHE A 123 -1.13 27.67 -11.67
C PHE A 123 -1.41 29.18 -11.79
N ASN A 124 -1.17 29.92 -10.71
CA ASN A 124 -1.24 31.38 -10.72
C ASN A 124 0.17 31.94 -10.91
N PRO A 125 0.50 32.51 -12.09
CA PRO A 125 1.83 33.08 -12.34
C PRO A 125 2.17 34.28 -11.44
N GLN A 126 1.20 34.83 -10.69
CA GLN A 126 1.41 35.92 -9.73
C GLN A 126 1.87 35.45 -8.35
N ASN A 127 1.79 34.15 -8.04
CA ASN A 127 2.25 33.57 -6.76
C ASN A 127 3.74 33.17 -6.81
N LYS A 128 4.59 34.02 -7.38
CA LYS A 128 6.06 33.84 -7.32
C LYS A 128 6.58 34.66 -6.14
N ASP A 129 6.76 34.00 -5.00
CA ASP A 129 7.69 34.46 -3.95
C ASP A 129 9.14 34.18 -4.38
#